data_AF-A0A916X9E4-F1
#
_entry.id   AF-A0A916X9E4-F1
#
_cell.length_a   1.000
_cell.length_b   1.000
_cell.length_c   1.000
_cell.angle_alpha   90.00
_cell.angle_beta   90.00
_cell.angle_gamma   90.00
#
_symmetry.space_group_name_H-M   'P 1'
#
loop_
_entity.id
_entity.type
_entity.pdbx_description
1 polymer ?
#
loop_
_entity_poly.entity_id
_entity_poly.type
_entity_poly.pdbx_seq_one_letter_code
_entity_poly.pdbx_strand_id
1 'polypeptide(L)'
;MDSRPRKKFFPGGPILFAVTAIALALLVAAVGHWWPRGSLWYAAALVAVLVLLATALAWAIDMVRLLRTRQALRWRVVVWPLIVVIGVGAAFGSRPSFENHRQEFTTIAVDLLGEPGRTERGGFRIGRFDVARAYDLNGNVFFVDARETLLLTEVGWVFSPDGEPHQRYGDYSTEHVSGPWYRYSYRLT
;
A
#
# COMPACT_ATOMS: atom_id res chain seq x y z
N MET A 1 24.96 -4.95 53.26
CA MET A 1 25.38 -4.55 51.90
C MET A 1 24.55 -5.33 50.90
N ASP A 2 23.50 -4.73 50.35
CA ASP A 2 22.77 -5.26 49.19
C ASP A 2 22.48 -4.09 48.26
N SER A 3 23.32 -3.92 47.24
CA SER A 3 23.22 -2.86 46.24
C SER A 3 22.73 -3.45 44.93
N ARG A 4 21.42 -3.69 44.83
CA ARG A 4 20.80 -4.03 43.55
C ARG A 4 20.95 -2.83 42.58
N PRO A 5 21.45 -3.04 41.36
CA PRO A 5 21.51 -1.96 40.38
C PRO A 5 20.08 -1.57 40.00
N ARG A 6 19.67 -0.35 40.37
CA ARG A 6 18.48 0.30 39.80
C ARG A 6 18.68 0.35 38.29
N LYS A 7 17.95 -0.50 37.55
CA LYS A 7 17.78 -0.35 36.11
C LYS A 7 17.26 1.07 35.87
N LYS A 8 18.14 1.98 35.43
CA LYS A 8 17.75 3.29 34.94
C LYS A 8 16.98 3.07 33.65
N PHE A 9 15.67 2.89 33.80
CA PHE A 9 14.72 2.94 32.70
C PHE A 9 14.70 4.40 32.25
N PHE A 10 15.52 4.73 31.25
CA PHE A 10 15.57 6.08 30.70
C PHE A 10 14.20 6.42 30.08
N PRO A 11 13.61 7.58 30.44
CA PRO A 11 12.18 7.85 30.25
C PRO A 11 11.72 8.10 28.79
N GLY A 12 12.62 8.08 27.79
CA GLY A 12 12.27 8.36 26.38
C GLY A 12 12.36 7.16 25.42
N GLY A 13 13.16 6.14 25.73
CA GLY A 13 13.41 4.98 24.86
C GLY A 13 12.17 4.12 24.52
N PRO A 14 11.28 3.78 25.48
CA PRO A 14 10.12 2.95 25.18
C PRO A 14 9.03 3.71 24.41
N ILE A 15 8.93 5.03 24.59
CA ILE A 15 7.95 5.87 23.89
C ILE A 15 8.31 5.96 22.40
N LEU A 16 9.57 6.28 22.10
CA LEU A 16 10.08 6.28 20.72
C LEU A 16 9.91 4.91 20.05
N PHE A 17 10.14 3.81 20.78
CA PHE A 17 9.90 2.46 20.26
C PHE A 17 8.43 2.23 19.92
N ALA A 18 7.52 2.57 20.84
CA ALA A 18 6.09 2.43 20.61
C ALA A 18 5.63 3.27 19.40
N VAL A 19 6.12 4.51 19.28
CA VAL A 19 5.81 5.39 18.14
C VAL A 19 6.30 4.80 16.82
N THR A 20 7.55 4.31 16.75
CA THR A 20 8.07 3.66 15.53
C THR A 20 7.29 2.41 15.17
N ALA A 21 6.97 1.57 16.17
CA ALA A 21 6.21 0.34 15.94
C ALA A 21 4.81 0.63 15.42
N ILE A 22 4.12 1.63 15.98
CA ILE A 22 2.81 2.09 15.52
C ILE A 22 2.92 2.65 14.09
N ALA A 23 3.93 3.47 13.80
CA ALA A 23 4.13 4.01 12.46
C ALA A 23 4.39 2.92 11.41
N LEU A 24 5.21 1.92 11.73
CA LEU A 24 5.42 0.76 10.85
C LEU A 24 4.14 -0.05 10.67
N ALA A 25 3.38 -0.30 11.73
CA ALA A 25 2.11 -1.03 11.64
C ALA A 25 1.10 -0.28 10.75
N LEU A 26 1.01 1.04 10.89
CA LEU A 26 0.17 1.89 10.04
C LEU A 26 0.63 1.87 8.58
N LEU A 27 1.94 1.90 8.33
CA LEU A 27 2.48 1.82 6.98
C LEU A 27 2.15 0.47 6.32
N VAL A 28 2.35 -0.64 7.05
CA VAL A 28 2.01 -1.99 6.57
C VAL A 28 0.51 -2.11 6.31
N ALA A 29 -0.33 -1.58 7.20
CA ALA A 29 -1.78 -1.60 7.01
C ALA A 29 -2.21 -0.79 5.77
N ALA A 30 -1.62 0.39 5.56
CA ALA A 30 -1.91 1.26 4.42
C ALA A 30 -1.45 0.64 3.10
N VAL A 31 -0.19 0.22 3.02
CA VAL A 31 0.43 -0.34 1.81
C VAL A 31 -0.12 -1.73 1.50
N GLY A 32 -0.46 -2.53 2.51
CA GLY A 32 -1.06 -3.85 2.33
C GLY A 32 -2.56 -3.84 2.01
N HIS A 33 -3.16 -2.65 1.85
CA HIS A 33 -4.60 -2.44 1.59
C HIS A 33 -5.54 -2.96 2.69
N TRP A 34 -5.05 -3.08 3.93
CA TRP A 34 -5.87 -3.44 5.08
C TRP A 34 -6.71 -2.24 5.52
N TRP A 35 -6.06 -1.07 5.63
CA TRP A 35 -6.68 0.17 6.09
C TRP A 35 -5.73 1.36 5.87
N PRO A 36 -6.18 2.59 5.55
CA PRO A 36 -7.55 3.05 5.25
C PRO A 36 -8.03 2.64 3.87
N ARG A 37 -9.34 2.74 3.59
CA ARG A 37 -9.93 2.44 2.29
C ARG A 37 -9.92 3.66 1.36
N GLY A 38 -9.90 3.40 0.05
CA GLY A 38 -9.90 4.44 -0.98
C GLY A 38 -8.71 5.40 -0.84
N SER A 39 -8.82 6.61 -1.39
CA SER A 39 -7.73 7.59 -1.49
C SER A 39 -7.12 8.06 -0.16
N LEU A 40 -7.78 7.81 0.99
CA LEU A 40 -7.26 8.18 2.32
C LEU A 40 -5.98 7.41 2.70
N TRP A 41 -5.67 6.31 1.99
CA TRP A 41 -4.45 5.52 2.25
C TRP A 41 -3.17 6.34 2.05
N TYR A 42 -3.15 7.28 1.11
CA TYR A 42 -1.99 8.16 0.86
C TYR A 42 -1.69 9.04 2.07
N ALA A 43 -2.72 9.64 2.67
CA ALA A 43 -2.55 10.49 3.85
C ALA A 43 -2.03 9.68 5.04
N ALA A 44 -2.58 8.49 5.28
CA ALA A 44 -2.11 7.61 6.35
C ALA A 44 -0.67 7.14 6.13
N ALA A 45 -0.31 6.75 4.90
CA ALA A 45 1.05 6.36 4.54
C ALA A 45 2.02 7.54 4.69
N LEU A 46 1.63 8.74 4.26
CA LEU A 46 2.44 9.95 4.40
C LEU A 46 2.71 10.28 5.87
N VAL A 47 1.68 10.27 6.71
CA VAL A 47 1.83 10.51 8.15
C VAL A 47 2.77 9.46 8.78
N ALA A 48 2.59 8.18 8.44
CA ALA A 48 3.47 7.12 8.92
C ALA A 48 4.93 7.35 8.51
N VAL A 49 5.18 7.72 7.24
CA VAL A 49 6.52 8.05 6.74
C VAL A 49 7.12 9.26 7.45
N LEU A 50 6.34 10.32 7.65
CA LEU A 50 6.80 11.52 8.37
C LEU A 50 7.18 11.21 9.81
N VAL A 51 6.39 10.37 10.50
CA VAL A 51 6.72 9.91 11.85
C VAL A 51 7.99 9.07 11.86
N LEU A 52 8.17 8.18 10.88
CA LEU A 52 9.41 7.40 10.74
C LEU A 52 10.62 8.29 10.47
N LEU A 53 10.49 9.32 9.63
CA LEU A 53 11.55 10.29 9.35
C LEU A 53 11.90 11.12 10.58
N ALA A 54 10.90 11.64 11.29
CA ALA A 54 11.11 12.38 12.54
C ALA A 54 11.81 11.52 13.59
N THR A 55 11.41 10.24 13.69
CA THR A 55 12.03 9.30 14.62
C THR A 55 13.47 8.95 14.20
N ALA A 56 13.71 8.76 12.90
CA ALA A 56 15.05 8.55 12.36
C ALA A 56 15.97 9.75 12.61
N LEU A 57 15.44 10.97 12.50
CA LEU A 57 16.19 12.20 12.77
C LEU A 57 16.51 12.36 14.26
N ALA A 58 15.56 12.12 15.15
CA ALA A 58 15.79 12.11 16.59
C ALA A 58 16.89 11.10 16.96
N TRP A 59 16.86 9.92 16.33
CA TRP A 59 17.90 8.91 16.48
C TRP A 59 19.26 9.34 15.92
N ALA A 60 19.31 10.00 14.76
CA ALA A 60 20.55 10.50 14.19
C ALA A 60 21.22 11.54 15.13
N ILE A 61 20.41 12.41 15.75
CA ILE A 61 20.90 13.40 16.73
C ILE A 61 21.47 12.70 17.97
N ASP A 62 20.75 11.73 18.53
CA ASP A 62 21.24 10.96 19.69
C ASP A 62 22.46 10.09 19.34
N MET A 63 22.54 9.58 18.12
CA MET A 63 23.69 8.83 17.61
C MET A 63 24.95 9.70 17.54
N VAL A 64 24.85 10.94 17.04
CA VAL A 64 25.98 11.89 17.03
C VAL A 64 26.44 12.22 18.44
N ARG A 65 25.52 12.35 19.40
CA ARG A 65 25.85 12.59 20.82
C ARG A 65 26.53 11.38 21.47
N LEU A 66 26.08 10.17 21.15
CA LEU A 66 26.62 8.91 21.67
C LEU A 66 28.00 8.57 21.09
N LEU A 67 28.23 8.83 19.79
CA LEU A 67 29.56 8.70 19.18
C LEU A 67 30.58 9.60 19.88
N ARG A 68 30.16 10.81 20.26
CA ARG A 68 31.00 11.78 20.97
C ARG A 68 31.36 11.34 22.39
N THR A 69 30.61 10.41 22.99
CA THR A 69 30.78 9.96 24.38
C THR A 69 31.44 8.58 24.52
N ARG A 70 31.82 7.91 23.43
CA ARG A 70 32.54 6.60 23.37
C ARG A 70 31.95 5.43 24.18
N GLN A 71 30.83 5.60 24.89
CA GLN A 71 30.25 4.59 25.75
C GLN A 71 29.08 3.87 25.08
N ALA A 72 29.18 2.53 25.03
CA ALA A 72 28.13 1.58 24.68
C ALA A 72 27.60 1.64 23.23
N LEU A 73 28.52 1.66 22.28
CA LEU A 73 28.24 1.60 20.85
C LEU A 73 28.62 0.22 20.30
N ARG A 74 27.67 -0.69 20.09
CA ARG A 74 27.87 -1.81 19.15
C ARG A 74 26.56 -2.42 18.63
N TRP A 75 25.62 -2.77 19.50
CA TRP A 75 24.38 -3.42 19.02
C TRP A 75 23.24 -2.48 18.64
N ARG A 76 23.07 -1.37 19.37
CA ARG A 76 21.97 -0.44 19.10
C ARG A 76 22.05 0.22 17.71
N VAL A 77 23.24 0.45 17.18
CA VAL A 77 23.43 1.09 15.85
C VAL A 77 22.95 0.19 14.71
N VAL A 78 22.98 -1.13 14.88
CA VAL A 78 22.61 -2.09 13.83
C VAL A 78 21.14 -2.49 13.92
N VAL A 79 20.62 -2.71 15.13
CA VAL A 79 19.27 -3.25 15.33
C VAL A 79 18.18 -2.30 14.78
N TRP A 80 18.34 -0.99 14.94
CA TRP A 80 17.33 -0.02 14.54
C TRP A 80 17.14 0.14 13.03
N PRO A 81 18.17 0.43 12.21
CA PRO A 81 18.01 0.48 10.77
C PRO A 81 17.53 -0.86 10.22
N LEU A 82 17.94 -1.97 10.83
CA LEU A 82 17.46 -3.30 10.45
C LEU A 82 15.94 -3.45 10.66
N ILE A 83 15.40 -3.02 11.80
CA ILE A 83 13.94 -3.06 12.05
C ILE A 83 13.19 -2.20 11.04
N VAL A 84 13.70 -1.01 10.71
CA VAL A 84 13.05 -0.12 9.72
C VAL A 84 13.08 -0.77 8.33
N VAL A 85 14.23 -1.31 7.90
CA VAL A 85 14.36 -2.00 6.61
C VAL A 85 13.43 -3.22 6.54
N ILE A 86 13.37 -4.03 7.59
CA ILE A 86 12.45 -5.18 7.68
C ILE A 86 11.00 -4.71 7.62
N GLY A 87 10.64 -3.67 8.39
CA GLY A 87 9.27 -3.14 8.42
C GLY A 87 8.83 -2.57 7.07
N VAL A 88 9.70 -1.83 6.40
CA VAL A 88 9.46 -1.31 5.05
C VAL A 88 9.34 -2.46 4.05
N GLY A 89 10.27 -3.44 4.10
CA GLY A 89 10.21 -4.63 3.26
C GLY A 89 8.92 -5.42 3.44
N ALA A 90 8.48 -5.61 4.69
CA ALA A 90 7.21 -6.25 5.00
C ALA A 90 6.01 -5.46 4.46
N ALA A 91 6.03 -4.13 4.54
CA ALA A 91 4.97 -3.29 3.99
C ALA A 91 4.80 -3.50 2.48
N PHE A 92 5.89 -3.46 1.72
CA PHE A 92 5.86 -3.69 0.27
C PHE A 92 5.53 -5.14 -0.11
N GLY A 93 6.09 -6.12 0.60
CA GLY A 93 5.78 -7.54 0.40
C GLY A 93 4.33 -7.90 0.76
N SER A 94 3.68 -7.08 1.59
CA SER A 94 2.28 -7.27 1.95
C SER A 94 1.28 -6.75 0.92
N ARG A 95 1.70 -6.18 -0.22
CA ARG A 95 0.77 -5.68 -1.27
C ARG A 95 -0.05 -6.81 -1.89
N PRO A 96 -1.34 -6.59 -2.21
CA PRO A 96 -2.15 -7.64 -2.80
C PRO A 96 -1.72 -7.88 -4.24
N SER A 97 -1.66 -9.16 -4.62
CA SER A 97 -1.49 -9.55 -6.01
C SER A 97 -2.87 -9.77 -6.64
N PHE A 98 -3.06 -9.25 -7.85
CA PHE A 98 -4.26 -9.46 -8.64
C PHE A 98 -4.54 -10.95 -8.85
N GLU A 99 -3.47 -11.72 -9.10
CA GLU A 99 -3.56 -13.16 -9.39
C GLU A 99 -4.29 -13.95 -8.30
N ASN A 100 -4.11 -13.57 -7.03
CA ASN A 100 -4.75 -14.25 -5.89
C ASN A 100 -6.27 -14.06 -5.84
N HIS A 101 -6.79 -12.99 -6.44
CA HIS A 101 -8.21 -12.65 -6.45
C HIS A 101 -8.80 -12.67 -7.86
N ARG A 102 -8.05 -13.12 -8.87
CA ARG A 102 -8.46 -13.12 -10.28
C ARG A 102 -9.80 -13.80 -10.49
N GLN A 103 -10.06 -14.90 -9.79
CA GLN A 103 -11.32 -15.63 -9.92
C GLN A 103 -12.52 -14.78 -9.48
N GLU A 104 -12.42 -14.05 -8.38
CA GLU A 104 -13.48 -13.15 -7.91
C GLU A 104 -13.73 -12.01 -8.91
N PHE A 105 -12.65 -11.45 -9.47
CA PHE A 105 -12.73 -10.46 -10.55
C PHE A 105 -13.42 -11.05 -11.79
N THR A 106 -13.10 -12.28 -12.18
CA THR A 106 -13.70 -12.95 -13.34
C THR A 106 -15.18 -13.24 -13.12
N THR A 107 -15.58 -13.69 -11.93
CA THR A 107 -16.99 -13.89 -11.61
C THR A 107 -17.77 -12.59 -11.80
N ILE A 108 -17.28 -11.47 -11.26
CA ILE A 108 -17.96 -10.18 -11.40
C ILE A 108 -17.98 -9.69 -12.86
N ALA A 109 -16.92 -9.95 -13.63
CA ALA A 109 -16.87 -9.59 -15.05
C ALA A 109 -17.91 -10.37 -15.86
N VAL A 110 -17.97 -11.69 -15.67
CA VAL A 110 -18.93 -12.55 -16.37
C VAL A 110 -20.37 -12.22 -15.96
N ASP A 111 -20.61 -11.95 -14.67
CA ASP A 111 -21.93 -11.53 -14.18
C ASP A 111 -22.39 -10.22 -14.83
N LEU A 112 -21.49 -9.21 -14.94
CA LEU A 112 -21.81 -7.93 -15.60
C LEU A 112 -22.08 -8.09 -17.10
N LEU A 113 -21.36 -8.98 -17.79
CA LEU A 113 -21.62 -9.28 -19.20
C LEU A 113 -22.91 -10.07 -19.42
N GLY A 114 -23.31 -10.88 -18.44
CA GLY A 114 -24.46 -11.78 -18.54
C GLY A 114 -25.79 -11.18 -18.09
N GLU A 115 -25.79 -10.09 -17.33
CA GLU A 115 -27.00 -9.52 -16.71
C GLU A 115 -27.60 -8.38 -17.57
N PRO A 116 -28.73 -8.63 -18.27
CA PRO A 116 -29.32 -7.63 -19.15
C PRO A 116 -29.86 -6.44 -18.34
N GLY A 117 -29.30 -5.25 -18.58
CA GLY A 117 -29.72 -3.99 -17.96
C GLY A 117 -28.81 -3.49 -16.82
N ARG A 118 -27.79 -4.26 -16.42
CA ARG A 118 -26.80 -3.82 -15.42
C ARG A 118 -25.43 -3.64 -16.07
N THR A 119 -25.17 -2.45 -16.60
CA THR A 119 -23.89 -2.12 -17.24
C THR A 119 -22.83 -1.64 -16.27
N GLU A 120 -23.18 -1.35 -15.01
CA GLU A 120 -22.23 -0.88 -14.01
C GLU A 120 -22.53 -1.36 -12.58
N ARG A 121 -21.48 -1.36 -11.77
CA ARG A 121 -21.52 -1.60 -10.32
C ARG A 121 -20.58 -0.64 -9.63
N GLY A 122 -21.14 0.27 -8.84
CA GLY A 122 -20.36 1.21 -8.03
C GLY A 122 -19.81 0.58 -6.74
N GLY A 123 -18.64 1.05 -6.32
CA GLY A 123 -18.08 0.99 -4.98
C GLY A 123 -18.16 -0.36 -4.25
N PHE A 124 -17.15 -1.20 -4.37
CA PHE A 124 -17.08 -2.47 -3.66
C PHE A 124 -15.64 -2.93 -3.44
N ARG A 125 -15.46 -4.07 -2.76
CA ARG A 125 -14.15 -4.62 -2.41
C ARG A 125 -14.05 -6.06 -2.90
N ILE A 126 -12.93 -6.38 -3.55
CA ILE A 126 -12.56 -7.75 -3.94
C ILE A 126 -11.29 -8.10 -3.17
N GLY A 127 -11.38 -9.03 -2.22
CA GLY A 127 -10.28 -9.31 -1.29
C GLY A 127 -9.77 -8.05 -0.57
N ARG A 128 -8.57 -7.58 -0.94
CA ARG A 128 -7.99 -6.32 -0.46
C ARG A 128 -7.91 -5.22 -1.52
N PHE A 129 -8.49 -5.41 -2.69
CA PHE A 129 -8.62 -4.37 -3.69
C PHE A 129 -9.90 -3.58 -3.43
N ASP A 130 -9.76 -2.25 -3.33
CA ASP A 130 -10.91 -1.35 -3.26
C ASP A 130 -11.23 -0.92 -4.71
N VAL A 131 -12.39 -1.32 -5.22
CA VAL A 131 -12.84 -1.04 -6.60
C VAL A 131 -13.82 0.12 -6.56
N ALA A 132 -13.50 1.22 -7.24
CA ALA A 132 -14.33 2.42 -7.28
C ALA A 132 -15.61 2.17 -8.07
N ARG A 133 -15.48 1.50 -9.21
CA ARG A 133 -16.59 1.03 -10.05
C ARG A 133 -16.11 -0.08 -10.96
N ALA A 134 -17.03 -0.94 -11.35
CA ALA A 134 -16.86 -1.82 -12.50
C ALA A 134 -17.93 -1.51 -13.54
N TYR A 135 -17.59 -1.54 -14.82
CA TYR A 135 -18.53 -1.25 -15.90
C TYR A 135 -18.21 -2.03 -17.17
N ASP A 136 -19.25 -2.43 -17.89
CA ASP A 136 -19.15 -2.99 -19.24
C ASP A 136 -19.05 -1.85 -20.27
N LEU A 137 -18.10 -1.99 -21.19
CA LEU A 137 -17.95 -1.16 -22.36
C LEU A 137 -17.56 -2.04 -23.56
N ASN A 138 -18.52 -2.24 -24.46
CA ASN A 138 -18.36 -3.01 -25.69
C ASN A 138 -17.89 -4.47 -25.46
N GLY A 139 -18.43 -5.14 -24.43
CA GLY A 139 -18.07 -6.53 -24.11
C GLY A 139 -16.81 -6.67 -23.27
N ASN A 140 -16.23 -5.55 -22.82
CA ASN A 140 -15.06 -5.51 -21.94
C ASN A 140 -15.45 -4.93 -20.59
N VAL A 141 -15.09 -5.61 -19.51
CA VAL A 141 -15.41 -5.13 -18.16
C VAL A 141 -14.21 -4.45 -17.53
N PHE A 142 -14.33 -3.16 -17.30
CA PHE A 142 -13.33 -2.33 -16.65
C PHE A 142 -13.57 -2.30 -15.15
N PHE A 143 -12.52 -2.45 -14.36
CA PHE A 143 -12.50 -2.33 -12.90
C PHE A 143 -11.57 -1.18 -12.52
N VAL A 144 -12.14 -0.07 -12.03
CA VAL A 144 -11.39 1.11 -11.64
C VAL A 144 -10.81 0.92 -10.24
N ASP A 145 -9.49 1.00 -10.10
CA ASP A 145 -8.81 0.94 -8.81
C ASP A 145 -9.04 2.26 -8.04
N ALA A 146 -9.72 2.18 -6.89
CA ALA A 146 -10.03 3.34 -6.05
C ALA A 146 -8.81 3.93 -5.33
N ARG A 147 -7.69 3.21 -5.30
CA ARG A 147 -6.46 3.58 -4.60
C ARG A 147 -5.42 4.14 -5.54
N GLU A 148 -5.27 3.57 -6.73
CA GLU A 148 -4.24 4.00 -7.68
C GLU A 148 -4.72 5.09 -8.65
N THR A 149 -6.03 5.23 -8.81
CA THR A 149 -6.61 6.34 -9.57
C THR A 149 -6.40 7.66 -8.84
N LEU A 150 -5.78 8.64 -9.51
CA LEU A 150 -5.40 9.94 -8.96
C LEU A 150 -5.68 11.06 -9.96
N LEU A 151 -6.48 12.06 -9.53
CA LEU A 151 -6.76 13.33 -10.23
C LEU A 151 -7.19 13.15 -11.71
N LEU A 152 -6.22 12.99 -12.61
CA LEU A 152 -6.39 12.89 -14.06
C LEU A 152 -5.96 11.52 -14.62
N THR A 153 -5.49 10.60 -13.79
CA THR A 153 -5.05 9.26 -14.22
C THR A 153 -5.93 8.20 -13.57
N GLU A 154 -6.72 7.52 -14.38
CA GLU A 154 -7.46 6.32 -14.01
C GLU A 154 -6.57 5.10 -14.22
N VAL A 155 -6.53 4.21 -13.23
CA VAL A 155 -5.78 2.95 -13.30
C VAL A 155 -6.70 1.82 -12.87
N GLY A 156 -6.55 0.67 -13.51
CA GLY A 156 -7.38 -0.47 -13.17
C GLY A 156 -7.04 -1.74 -13.93
N TRP A 157 -7.97 -2.68 -13.89
CA TRP A 157 -7.91 -3.92 -14.65
C TRP A 157 -9.09 -4.01 -15.59
N VAL A 158 -8.89 -4.63 -16.74
CA VAL A 158 -9.93 -4.87 -17.72
C VAL A 158 -9.95 -6.34 -18.11
N PHE A 159 -11.14 -6.92 -18.07
CA PHE A 159 -11.43 -8.23 -18.63
C PHE A 159 -11.86 -8.03 -20.08
N SER A 160 -11.07 -8.55 -21.01
CA SER A 160 -11.24 -8.39 -22.45
C SER A 160 -11.11 -9.76 -23.13
N PRO A 161 -12.24 -10.47 -23.33
CA PRO A 161 -12.22 -11.83 -23.86
C PRO A 161 -11.80 -11.90 -25.34
N ASP A 162 -12.06 -10.83 -26.10
CA ASP A 162 -11.84 -10.78 -27.55
C ASP A 162 -10.45 -10.27 -27.96
N GLY A 163 -9.55 -10.01 -27.00
CA GLY A 163 -8.18 -9.56 -27.25
C GLY A 163 -7.83 -8.28 -26.52
N GLU A 164 -6.80 -7.55 -26.98
CA GLU A 164 -6.39 -6.31 -26.32
C GLU A 164 -7.50 -5.23 -26.41
N PRO A 165 -7.92 -4.64 -25.27
CA PRO A 165 -8.99 -3.66 -25.28
C PRO A 165 -8.46 -2.34 -25.84
N HIS A 166 -9.08 -1.84 -26.90
CA HIS A 166 -8.74 -0.54 -27.47
C HIS A 166 -9.71 0.54 -26.96
N GLN A 167 -9.18 1.59 -26.31
CA GLN A 167 -9.92 2.84 -26.17
C GLN A 167 -9.49 3.85 -27.23
N ARG A 168 -10.46 4.63 -27.73
CA ARG A 168 -10.30 5.50 -28.90
C ARG A 168 -9.81 6.92 -28.55
N TYR A 169 -9.70 7.27 -27.28
CA TYR A 169 -9.45 8.64 -26.82
C TYR A 169 -8.46 8.69 -25.64
N GLY A 170 -7.66 9.77 -25.58
CA GLY A 170 -6.68 10.07 -24.53
C GLY A 170 -5.41 9.21 -24.55
N ASP A 171 -4.53 9.44 -23.58
CA ASP A 171 -3.34 8.63 -23.34
C ASP A 171 -3.77 7.34 -22.62
N TYR A 172 -4.27 6.38 -23.41
CA TYR A 172 -4.66 5.06 -22.95
C TYR A 172 -3.54 4.05 -23.23
N SER A 173 -3.18 3.26 -22.23
CA SER A 173 -2.21 2.18 -22.35
C SER A 173 -2.71 0.92 -21.66
N THR A 174 -2.32 -0.24 -22.21
CA THR A 174 -2.59 -1.53 -21.59
C THR A 174 -1.31 -2.32 -21.42
N GLU A 175 -1.29 -3.15 -20.39
CA GLU A 175 -0.26 -4.14 -20.11
C GLU A 175 -0.95 -5.49 -19.92
N HIS A 176 -0.55 -6.50 -20.68
CA HIS A 176 -1.11 -7.84 -20.54
C HIS A 176 -0.71 -8.44 -19.19
N VAL A 177 -1.67 -8.99 -18.46
CA VAL A 177 -1.44 -9.62 -17.16
C VAL A 177 -1.47 -11.14 -17.29
N SER A 178 -2.62 -11.70 -17.66
CA SER A 178 -2.78 -13.14 -17.89
C SER A 178 -4.13 -13.44 -18.55
N GLY A 179 -4.16 -14.39 -19.49
CA GLY A 179 -5.40 -14.76 -20.18
C GLY A 179 -6.11 -13.53 -20.78
N PRO A 180 -7.42 -13.32 -20.53
CA PRO A 180 -8.18 -12.17 -21.01
C PRO A 180 -7.99 -10.90 -20.13
N TRP A 181 -7.02 -10.88 -19.21
CA TRP A 181 -6.82 -9.76 -18.29
C TRP A 181 -5.69 -8.84 -18.71
N TYR A 182 -5.98 -7.55 -18.69
CA TYR A 182 -5.02 -6.48 -18.89
C TYR A 182 -5.09 -5.50 -17.73
N ARG A 183 -3.96 -4.90 -17.38
CA ARG A 183 -3.90 -3.69 -16.57
C ARG A 183 -4.00 -2.52 -17.52
N TYR A 184 -4.80 -1.52 -17.20
CA TYR A 184 -4.91 -0.32 -18.02
C TYR A 184 -4.55 0.91 -17.20
N SER A 185 -4.07 1.93 -17.91
CA SER A 185 -4.01 3.28 -17.39
C SER A 185 -4.52 4.26 -18.44
N TYR A 186 -5.27 5.25 -17.99
CA TYR A 186 -5.90 6.26 -18.81
C TYR A 186 -5.64 7.62 -18.20
N ARG A 187 -5.04 8.54 -18.98
CA ARG A 187 -4.86 9.93 -18.55
C ARG A 187 -5.79 10.87 -19.31
N LEU A 188 -6.57 11.64 -18.55
CA LEU A 188 -7.34 12.79 -19.02
C LEU A 188 -6.36 13.92 -19.36
N THR A 189 -6.22 14.22 -20.65
CA THR A 189 -5.48 15.37 -21.20
C THR A 189 -6.40 16.56 -21.43
#